data_AF-A0A1X0SAY7-F1
#
_entry.id   AF-A0A1X0SAY7-F1
#
_cell.length_a   1.000
_cell.length_b   1.000
_cell.length_c   1.000
_cell.angle_alpha   90.00
_cell.angle_beta   90.00
_cell.angle_gamma   90.00
#
_symmetry.space_group_name_H-M   'P 1'
#
loop_
_entity.id
_entity.type
_entity.pdbx_description
1 polymer ?
#
loop_
_entity_poly.entity_id
_entity_poly.type
_entity_poly.pdbx_seq_one_letter_code
_entity_poly.pdbx_strand_id
1 'polypeptide(L)'
;LKQVRQKERSIRWKDTPRHALKDGLCLLPLQWITVWEDFIEGWKTERPKEAIDCTVEITNLQHVSIISSSTWNYLRKHYMVIGDKITEG
;
A
#
# COMPACT_ATOMS: atom_id res chain seq x y z
N LEU A 1 9.13 16.68 4.09
CA LEU A 1 9.38 15.25 3.76
C LEU A 1 9.50 14.35 5.00
N LYS A 2 10.36 14.67 5.98
CA LYS A 2 10.55 13.87 7.22
C LYS A 2 9.24 13.52 7.94
N GLN A 3 8.38 14.51 8.18
CA GLN A 3 7.08 14.31 8.85
C GLN A 3 6.14 13.39 8.06
N VAL A 4 6.15 13.48 6.72
CA VAL A 4 5.30 12.62 5.90
C VAL A 4 5.79 11.17 5.92
N ARG A 5 7.11 10.94 5.80
CA ARG A 5 7.67 9.59 5.95
C ARG A 5 7.34 8.98 7.30
N GLN A 6 7.48 9.75 8.38
CA GLN A 6 7.12 9.28 9.73
C GLN A 6 5.64 8.91 9.83
N LYS A 7 4.75 9.73 9.27
CA LYS A 7 3.31 9.44 9.23
C LYS A 7 3.04 8.15 8.44
N GLU A 8 3.57 8.03 7.24
CA GLU A 8 3.35 6.88 6.37
C GLU A 8 3.93 5.59 6.94
N ARG A 9 5.13 5.65 7.53
CA ARG A 9 5.72 4.55 8.29
C ARG A 9 4.82 4.12 9.45
N SER A 10 4.28 5.08 10.21
CA SER A 10 3.37 4.77 11.33
C SER A 10 2.06 4.12 10.88
N ILE A 11 1.60 4.41 9.65
CA ILE A 11 0.43 3.76 9.05
C ILE A 11 0.80 2.33 8.66
N ARG A 12 1.92 2.14 7.94
CA ARG A 12 2.38 0.82 7.50
C ARG A 12 2.65 -0.13 8.67
N TRP A 13 3.26 0.35 9.74
CA TRP A 13 3.56 -0.48 10.91
C TRP A 13 2.32 -0.95 11.68
N LYS A 14 1.14 -0.36 11.45
CA LYS A 14 -0.13 -0.84 12.01
C LYS A 14 -0.71 -2.02 11.22
N ASP A 15 -0.30 -2.21 9.97
CA ASP A 15 -0.74 -3.31 9.09
C ASP A 15 -0.14 -4.65 9.50
N THR A 16 -0.49 -5.09 10.71
CA THR A 16 -0.30 -6.49 11.11
C THR A 16 -1.40 -7.35 10.48
N PRO A 17 -1.16 -8.65 10.26
CA PRO A 17 -2.20 -9.55 9.73
C PRO A 17 -3.50 -9.49 10.54
N ARG A 18 -3.39 -9.48 11.88
CA ARG A 18 -4.55 -9.37 12.78
C ARG A 18 -5.29 -8.05 12.62
N HIS A 19 -4.58 -6.95 12.40
CA HIS A 19 -5.22 -5.64 12.19
C HIS A 19 -5.94 -5.60 10.85
N ALA A 20 -5.29 -6.05 9.76
CA ALA A 20 -5.90 -6.08 8.43
C ALA A 20 -7.18 -6.94 8.39
N LEU A 21 -7.17 -8.10 9.05
CA LEU A 21 -8.36 -8.95 9.17
C LEU A 21 -9.52 -8.29 9.95
N LYS A 22 -9.22 -7.42 10.92
CA LYS A 22 -10.25 -6.70 11.70
C LYS A 22 -10.76 -5.44 11.00
N ASP A 23 -9.86 -4.69 10.38
CA ASP A 23 -10.15 -3.39 9.75
C ASP A 23 -10.70 -3.54 8.32
N GLY A 24 -10.50 -4.72 7.72
CA GLY A 24 -10.88 -5.05 6.36
C GLY A 24 -9.65 -5.18 5.47
N LEU A 25 -9.56 -6.30 4.76
CA LEU A 25 -8.40 -6.67 3.95
C LEU A 25 -8.44 -5.99 2.58
N CYS A 26 -7.30 -5.44 2.14
CA CYS A 26 -7.10 -4.92 0.80
C CYS A 26 -5.80 -5.47 0.22
N LEU A 27 -5.76 -5.64 -1.10
CA LEU A 27 -4.58 -6.09 -1.81
C LEU A 27 -3.97 -4.94 -2.62
N LEU A 28 -2.64 -4.89 -2.64
CA LEU A 28 -1.86 -3.96 -3.45
C LEU A 28 -0.82 -4.70 -4.28
N PRO A 29 -0.48 -4.22 -5.50
CA PRO A 29 0.67 -4.74 -6.24
C PRO A 29 1.94 -4.68 -5.40
N LEU A 30 2.60 -5.83 -5.26
CA LEU A 30 3.82 -5.98 -4.45
C LEU A 30 4.95 -5.07 -4.93
N GLN A 31 5.06 -4.87 -6.24
CA GLN A 31 6.07 -3.98 -6.82
C GLN A 31 5.90 -2.54 -6.32
N TRP A 32 4.67 -2.02 -6.33
CA TRP A 32 4.39 -0.66 -5.90
C TRP A 32 4.63 -0.48 -4.40
N ILE A 33 4.14 -1.42 -3.58
CA ILE A 33 4.29 -1.30 -2.13
C ILE A 33 5.76 -1.37 -1.69
N THR A 34 6.58 -2.15 -2.39
CA THR A 34 8.02 -2.25 -2.10
C THR A 34 8.72 -0.90 -2.29
N VAL A 35 8.40 -0.18 -3.37
CA VAL A 35 8.95 1.16 -3.63
C VAL A 35 8.48 2.16 -2.57
N TRP A 36 7.23 2.05 -2.13
CA TRP A 36 6.72 2.88 -1.05
C TRP A 36 7.41 2.57 0.29
N GLU A 37 7.61 1.30 0.62
CA GLU A 37 8.33 0.84 1.81
C GLU A 37 9.78 1.33 1.82
N ASP A 38 10.49 1.23 0.69
CA ASP A 38 11.83 1.81 0.53
C ASP A 38 11.85 3.32 0.85
N PHE A 39 10.85 4.06 0.38
CA PHE A 39 10.73 5.49 0.63
C PHE A 39 10.45 5.82 2.10
N ILE A 40 9.44 5.17 2.71
CA ILE A 40 9.05 5.48 4.09
C ILE A 40 10.14 5.06 5.06
N GLU A 41 10.86 3.97 4.78
CA GLU A 41 11.99 3.51 5.60
C GLU A 41 13.26 4.34 5.39
N GLY A 42 13.33 5.10 4.29
CA GLY A 42 14.42 6.03 4.01
C GLY A 42 15.54 5.45 3.18
N TRP A 43 15.37 4.23 2.64
CA TRP A 43 16.23 3.62 1.63
C TRP A 43 16.18 4.40 0.30
N LYS A 44 15.02 5.01 -0.01
CA LYS A 44 14.84 5.92 -1.14
C LYS A 44 14.45 7.32 -0.69
N THR A 45 14.90 8.32 -1.44
CA THR A 45 14.60 9.73 -1.16
C THR A 45 13.28 10.17 -1.79
N GLU A 46 12.92 9.59 -2.92
CA GLU A 46 11.74 9.94 -3.72
C GLU A 46 10.53 9.07 -3.37
N ARG A 47 9.35 9.67 -3.44
CA ARG A 47 8.08 8.92 -3.36
C ARG A 47 7.87 8.10 -4.64
N PRO A 48 7.08 7.00 -4.57
CA PRO A 48 6.52 6.39 -5.77
C PRO A 48 5.88 7.44 -6.67
N LYS A 49 6.27 7.47 -7.94
CA LYS A 49 5.68 8.38 -8.95
C LYS A 49 4.66 7.64 -9.80
N GLU A 50 4.82 6.33 -9.89
CA GLU A 50 3.95 5.39 -10.57
C GLU A 50 2.61 5.30 -9.86
N ALA A 51 1.55 5.07 -10.62
CA ALA A 51 0.24 4.81 -10.07
C ALA A 51 0.21 3.47 -9.35
N ILE A 52 -0.67 3.38 -8.36
CA ILE A 52 -1.14 2.09 -7.85
C ILE A 52 -2.04 1.50 -8.93
N ASP A 53 -1.51 0.59 -9.72
CA ASP A 53 -2.27 -0.09 -10.78
C ASP A 53 -2.95 -1.35 -10.24
N CYS A 54 -4.24 -1.24 -9.96
CA CYS A 54 -5.09 -2.33 -9.49
C CYS A 54 -5.73 -3.13 -10.64
N THR A 55 -5.45 -2.78 -11.90
CA THR A 55 -5.99 -3.49 -13.08
C THR A 55 -5.15 -4.68 -13.49
N VAL A 56 -3.91 -4.76 -13.00
CA VAL A 56 -3.01 -5.90 -13.22
C VAL A 56 -3.73 -7.16 -12.74
N GLU A 57 -3.92 -8.12 -13.64
CA GLU A 57 -4.49 -9.41 -13.27
C GLU A 57 -3.60 -10.06 -12.20
N ILE A 58 -4.10 -10.10 -10.96
CA ILE A 58 -3.45 -10.80 -9.87
C ILE A 58 -3.78 -12.28 -10.04
N THR A 59 -3.05 -12.92 -10.95
CA THR A 59 -3.10 -14.36 -11.17
C THR A 59 -2.36 -15.13 -10.07
N ASN A 60 -1.54 -14.43 -9.28
CA ASN A 60 -0.74 -15.01 -8.20
C ASN A 60 -0.71 -14.09 -6.97
N LEU A 61 -1.10 -14.63 -5.81
CA LEU A 61 -1.05 -13.94 -4.53
C LEU A 61 0.37 -13.53 -4.09
N GLN A 62 1.41 -14.13 -4.68
CA GLN A 62 2.80 -13.71 -4.46
C GLN A 62 3.13 -12.34 -5.07
N HIS A 63 2.28 -11.81 -5.96
CA HIS A 63 2.47 -10.49 -6.57
C HIS A 63 1.68 -9.38 -5.87
N VAL A 64 1.10 -9.68 -4.70
CA VAL A 64 0.38 -8.69 -3.89
C VAL A 64 0.88 -8.65 -2.46
N SER A 65 0.57 -7.53 -1.80
CA SER A 65 0.74 -7.36 -0.37
C SER A 65 -0.59 -7.02 0.28
N ILE A 66 -0.78 -7.53 1.50
CA ILE A 66 -1.97 -7.32 2.32
C ILE A 66 -1.78 -6.05 3.15
N ILE A 67 -2.78 -5.17 3.09
CA ILE A 67 -2.88 -3.98 3.92
C ILE A 67 -4.28 -3.82 4.51
N SER A 68 -4.41 -3.02 5.57
CA SER A 68 -5.71 -2.63 6.13
C SER A 68 -6.47 -1.65 5.22
N SER A 69 -7.79 -1.59 5.40
CA SER A 69 -8.64 -0.60 4.75
C SER A 69 -8.28 0.83 5.13
N SER A 70 -7.80 1.05 6.35
CA SER A 70 -7.26 2.33 6.80
C SER A 70 -6.03 2.75 6.00
N THR A 71 -5.08 1.85 5.77
CA THR A 71 -3.91 2.12 4.91
C THR A 71 -4.33 2.38 3.47
N TRP A 72 -5.24 1.56 2.92
CA TRP A 72 -5.76 1.76 1.57
C TRP A 72 -6.40 3.15 1.40
N ASN A 73 -7.22 3.54 2.37
CA ASN A 73 -7.88 4.84 2.38
C ASN A 73 -6.90 6.01 2.46
N TYR A 74 -5.76 5.84 3.12
CA TYR A 74 -4.69 6.82 3.09
C TYR A 74 -4.03 6.88 1.71
N LEU A 75 -3.61 5.72 1.17
CA LEU A 75 -2.88 5.65 -0.09
C LEU A 75 -3.71 6.18 -1.26
N ARG A 76 -4.98 5.80 -1.38
CA ARG A 76 -5.87 6.26 -2.45
C ARG A 76 -6.14 7.78 -2.45
N LYS A 77 -5.91 8.45 -1.32
CA LYS A 77 -6.04 9.91 -1.18
C LYS A 77 -4.76 10.66 -1.53
N HIS A 78 -3.62 9.97 -1.51
CA HIS A 78 -2.29 10.59 -1.60
C HIS A 78 -1.47 10.13 -2.81
N TYR A 79 -1.92 9.07 -3.50
CA TYR A 79 -1.31 8.52 -4.69
C TYR A 79 -2.36 8.33 -5.78
N MET A 80 -1.90 8.36 -7.03
CA MET A 80 -2.74 8.03 -8.18
C MET A 80 -3.08 6.55 -8.15
N VAL A 81 -4.35 6.21 -8.37
CA VAL A 81 -4.84 4.83 -8.42
C VAL A 81 -5.49 4.61 -9.79
N ILE A 82 -5.19 3.48 -10.42
CA ILE A 82 -5.81 3.02 -11.66
C ILE A 82 -6.58 1.75 -11.35
N GLY A 83 -7.85 1.69 -11.78
CA GLY A 83 -8.75 0.58 -11.48
C GLY A 83 -9.42 0.66 -10.11
N ASP A 84 -10.24 -0.34 -9.83
CA ASP A 84 -10.99 -0.44 -8.58
C ASP A 84 -10.16 -1.10 -7.47
N LYS A 85 -10.56 -0.84 -6.22
CA LYS A 85 -9.98 -1.49 -5.04
C LYS A 85 -10.05 -3.00 -5.21
N ILE A 86 -8.91 -3.68 -5.11
CA ILE A 86 -8.89 -5.15 -5.05
C ILE A 86 -9.34 -5.58 -3.65
N THR A 87 -10.54 -6.14 -3.57
CA THR A 87 -11.06 -6.84 -2.38
C THR A 87 -11.04 -8.34 -2.63
N GLU A 88 -10.96 -9.14 -1.57
CA GLU A 88 -11.34 -10.56 -1.68
C GLU A 88 -12.78 -10.62 -2.21
N GLY A 89 -13.01 -11.52 -3.17
CA GLY A 89 -14.34 -11.79 -3.73
C GLY A 89 -15.28 -12.45 -2.72
#